data_AF-A0AAD4WB79-F1
#
_entry.id   AF-A0AAD4WB79-F1
#
_cell.length_a   1.000
_cell.length_b   1.000
_cell.length_c   1.000
_cell.angle_alpha   90.00
_cell.angle_beta   90.00
_cell.angle_gamma   90.00
#
_symmetry.space_group_name_H-M   'P 1'
#
loop_
_entity.id
_entity.type
_entity.pdbx_description
1 polymer ?
#
loop_
_entity_poly.entity_id
_entity_poly.type
_entity_poly.pdbx_seq_one_letter_code
_entity_poly.pdbx_strand_id
1 'polypeptide(L)'
;MSDVIPPNEVVSYPGDQPWHVPFPSPPGTPNNDPTSSGSEADNIDPLKKIAEVKHHLHYLCTATDWWEPKCDIHGQVMGNLTNKLNKAFAREVKQTMKAESRSAKLASLTLQLEETKTDAVQKFTESEEFNHELVECFNNGFEMFRDYASVVSPDYNWSEIDVGGVWLVLNKGGQGMADHSLVHAARKKSKELDLFMDL
;
A
#
# COMPACT_ATOMS: atom_id res chain seq x y z
N MET A 1 20.07 6.85 1.98
CA MET A 1 19.64 7.39 3.29
C MET A 1 19.40 6.21 4.20
N SER A 2 20.17 6.14 5.27
CA SER A 2 20.38 4.95 6.10
C SER A 2 19.12 4.52 6.85
N ASP A 3 18.83 3.22 6.82
CA ASP A 3 17.83 2.57 7.65
C ASP A 3 18.24 2.68 9.13
N VAL A 4 17.60 3.59 9.85
CA VAL A 4 17.71 3.67 11.31
C VAL A 4 16.82 2.58 11.88
N ILE A 5 17.42 1.43 12.17
CA ILE A 5 16.84 0.41 13.05
C ILE A 5 16.72 1.07 14.44
N PRO A 6 15.50 1.29 14.99
CA PRO A 6 15.40 1.80 16.35
C PRO A 6 15.99 0.76 17.31
N PRO A 7 16.65 1.21 18.40
CA PRO A 7 17.24 0.29 19.35
C PRO A 7 16.14 -0.60 19.90
N ASN A 8 16.43 -1.90 20.02
CA ASN A 8 15.60 -2.86 20.73
C ASN A 8 15.23 -2.25 22.09
N GLU A 9 14.04 -1.67 22.19
CA GLU A 9 13.41 -1.42 23.47
C GLU A 9 13.24 -2.81 24.08
N VAL A 10 14.05 -3.09 25.10
CA VAL A 10 13.81 -4.20 26.01
C VAL A 10 12.48 -3.86 26.67
N VAL A 11 11.39 -4.35 26.07
CA VAL A 11 10.06 -4.32 26.65
C VAL A 11 10.12 -5.25 27.86
N SER A 12 10.48 -4.72 29.02
CA SER A 12 10.21 -5.39 30.29
C SER A 12 8.70 -5.46 30.43
N TYR A 13 8.16 -6.65 30.19
CA TYR A 13 6.78 -6.95 30.52
C TYR A 13 6.66 -6.98 32.05
N PRO A 14 5.55 -6.52 32.64
CA PRO A 14 5.26 -6.81 34.04
C PRO A 14 5.07 -8.33 34.17
N GLY A 15 6.16 -9.03 34.44
CA GLY A 15 6.24 -10.49 34.31
C GLY A 15 7.65 -11.08 34.23
N ASP A 16 8.70 -10.33 34.55
CA ASP A 16 10.10 -10.80 34.51
C ASP A 16 10.47 -11.85 35.60
N GLN A 17 9.49 -12.60 36.15
CA GLN A 17 9.58 -13.98 36.69
C GLN A 17 8.43 -14.29 37.69
N PRO A 18 7.21 -14.61 37.25
CA PRO A 18 6.18 -15.20 38.13
C PRO A 18 6.28 -16.73 38.25
N TRP A 19 7.27 -17.34 37.56
CA TRP A 19 7.34 -18.78 37.29
C TRP A 19 8.29 -19.57 38.19
N HIS A 20 9.12 -18.91 38.99
CA HIS A 20 10.01 -19.57 39.95
C HIS A 20 9.41 -19.54 41.36
N VAL A 21 8.34 -20.29 41.58
CA VAL A 21 7.93 -20.64 42.95
C VAL A 21 7.92 -22.17 43.01
N PRO A 22 8.88 -22.81 43.70
CA PRO A 22 8.96 -24.26 43.76
C PRO A 22 7.72 -24.83 44.43
N PHE A 23 7.13 -25.83 43.79
CA PHE A 23 5.98 -26.57 44.30
C PHE A 23 6.37 -27.38 45.54
N PRO A 24 5.46 -27.59 46.52
CA PRO A 24 5.73 -28.47 47.65
C PRO A 24 6.07 -29.88 47.16
N SER A 25 7.11 -30.53 47.70
CA SER A 25 7.43 -31.91 47.33
C SER A 25 6.31 -32.86 47.81
N PRO A 26 5.91 -33.85 46.99
CA PRO A 26 4.94 -34.84 47.43
C PRO A 26 5.46 -35.61 48.65
N PRO A 27 4.57 -36.04 49.55
CA PRO A 27 4.95 -36.96 50.62
C PRO A 27 5.45 -38.28 50.01
N GLY A 28 6.57 -38.81 50.53
CA GLY A 28 7.13 -40.07 50.06
C GLY A 28 6.12 -41.21 50.19
N THR A 29 5.90 -41.97 49.11
CA THR A 29 5.02 -43.14 49.11
C THR A 29 5.63 -44.29 49.92
N PRO A 30 4.84 -45.03 50.73
CA PRO A 30 5.31 -46.28 51.32
C PRO A 30 5.54 -47.31 50.20
N ASN A 31 6.73 -47.90 50.16
CA ASN A 31 7.05 -49.06 49.32
C ASN A 31 6.12 -50.22 49.70
N ASN A 32 5.28 -50.67 48.77
CA ASN A 32 4.56 -51.94 48.89
C ASN A 32 4.97 -52.82 47.70
N ASP A 33 6.19 -53.37 47.76
CA ASP A 33 6.58 -54.49 46.89
C ASP A 33 5.89 -55.76 47.42
N PRO A 34 5.07 -56.47 46.62
CA PRO A 34 4.47 -57.72 47.04
C PRO A 34 5.36 -58.87 46.58
N THR A 35 6.42 -59.20 47.31
CA THR A 35 7.08 -60.51 47.15
C THR A 35 7.66 -61.04 48.47
N SER A 36 6.86 -61.90 49.10
CA SER A 36 7.25 -63.12 49.85
C SER A 36 8.21 -63.02 51.06
N SER A 37 7.68 -63.24 52.27
CA SER A 37 7.88 -64.49 53.07
C SER A 37 7.87 -64.23 54.59
N GLY A 38 6.81 -64.72 55.26
CA GLY A 38 6.73 -65.19 56.65
C GLY A 38 7.40 -64.41 57.81
N SER A 39 6.59 -63.70 58.61
CA SER A 39 6.46 -63.89 60.08
C SER A 39 5.64 -62.73 60.68
N GLU A 40 4.76 -63.07 61.63
CA GLU A 40 4.11 -62.17 62.60
C GLU A 40 3.41 -60.93 62.05
N ALA A 41 2.07 -61.01 61.98
CA ALA A 41 1.12 -59.91 61.96
C ALA A 41 1.73 -58.56 61.52
N ASP A 42 1.68 -58.29 60.21
CA ASP A 42 1.61 -56.92 59.70
C ASP A 42 0.36 -56.27 60.31
N ASN A 43 0.50 -55.84 61.56
CA ASN A 43 -0.41 -54.94 62.23
C ASN A 43 -0.17 -53.60 61.55
N ILE A 44 -0.70 -53.50 60.33
CA ILE A 44 -0.82 -52.22 59.66
C ILE A 44 -1.75 -51.42 60.55
N ASP A 45 -1.15 -50.62 61.43
CA ASP A 45 -1.89 -49.73 62.31
C ASP A 45 -2.86 -48.95 61.42
N PRO A 46 -4.18 -49.19 61.52
CA PRO A 46 -5.15 -48.51 60.68
C PRO A 46 -5.04 -46.99 60.84
N LEU A 47 -4.56 -46.50 61.99
CA LEU A 47 -4.28 -45.08 62.22
C LEU A 47 -3.13 -44.56 61.35
N LYS A 48 -2.10 -45.37 61.08
CA LYS A 48 -0.98 -44.99 60.19
C LYS A 48 -1.45 -44.85 58.74
N LYS A 49 -2.24 -45.80 58.23
CA LYS A 49 -2.87 -45.69 56.90
C LYS A 49 -3.80 -44.48 56.80
N ILE A 50 -4.60 -44.23 57.83
CA ILE A 50 -5.48 -43.05 57.89
C ILE A 50 -4.65 -41.75 57.87
N ALA A 51 -3.54 -41.70 58.59
CA ALA A 51 -2.64 -40.55 58.59
C ALA A 51 -2.00 -40.31 57.21
N GLU A 52 -1.53 -41.37 56.54
CA GLU A 52 -0.96 -41.29 55.19
C GLU A 52 -1.98 -40.78 54.17
N VAL A 53 -3.20 -41.33 54.17
CA VAL A 53 -4.30 -40.86 53.30
C VAL A 53 -4.65 -39.40 53.60
N LYS A 54 -4.70 -39.01 54.87
CA LYS A 54 -4.95 -37.62 55.27
C LYS A 54 -3.86 -36.67 54.75
N HIS A 55 -2.59 -37.06 54.84
CA HIS A 55 -1.48 -36.26 54.32
C HIS A 55 -1.53 -36.14 52.80
N HIS A 56 -1.84 -37.22 52.09
CA HIS A 56 -1.98 -37.20 50.63
C HIS A 56 -3.13 -36.31 50.17
N LEU A 57 -4.30 -36.41 50.82
CA LEU A 57 -5.43 -35.54 50.53
C LEU A 57 -5.11 -34.07 50.81
N HIS A 58 -4.44 -33.76 51.92
CA HIS A 58 -4.02 -32.40 52.24
C HIS A 58 -3.06 -31.83 51.20
N TYR A 59 -2.12 -32.65 50.73
CA TYR A 59 -1.21 -32.28 49.64
C TYR A 59 -1.97 -32.01 48.33
N LEU A 60 -2.91 -32.88 47.94
CA LEU A 60 -3.71 -32.69 46.73
C LEU A 60 -4.60 -31.43 46.80
N CYS A 61 -5.18 -31.12 47.96
CA CYS A 61 -5.89 -29.86 48.17
C CYS A 61 -4.94 -28.67 47.99
N THR A 62 -3.80 -28.67 48.68
CA THR A 62 -2.81 -27.59 48.59
C THR A 62 -2.26 -27.41 47.17
N ALA A 63 -2.07 -28.52 46.46
CA ALA A 63 -1.67 -28.52 45.05
C ALA A 63 -2.72 -27.84 44.16
N THR A 64 -3.99 -28.15 44.38
CA THR A 64 -5.11 -27.61 43.62
C THR A 64 -5.24 -26.11 43.87
N ASP A 65 -5.22 -25.69 45.13
CA ASP A 65 -5.25 -24.28 45.54
C ASP A 65 -4.08 -23.47 44.96
N TRP A 66 -2.94 -24.13 44.74
CA TRP A 66 -1.75 -23.51 44.13
C TRP A 66 -1.88 -23.38 42.60
N TRP A 67 -2.43 -24.38 41.91
CA TRP A 67 -2.53 -24.41 40.45
C TRP A 67 -3.67 -23.56 39.89
N GLU A 68 -4.82 -23.50 40.57
CA GLU A 68 -6.01 -22.80 40.11
C GLU A 68 -5.75 -21.32 39.72
N PRO A 69 -5.17 -20.47 40.58
CA PRO A 69 -4.89 -19.07 40.23
C PRO A 69 -3.84 -18.94 39.10
N LYS A 70 -2.95 -19.93 38.93
CA LYS A 70 -1.96 -19.93 37.84
C LYS A 70 -2.62 -20.25 36.51
N CYS A 71 -3.58 -21.17 36.48
CA CYS A 71 -4.38 -21.47 35.30
C CYS A 71 -5.21 -20.25 34.87
N ASP A 72 -5.81 -19.54 35.83
CA ASP A 72 -6.57 -18.31 35.54
C ASP A 72 -5.72 -17.21 34.91
N ILE A 73 -4.52 -16.96 35.46
CA ILE A 73 -3.57 -15.99 34.90
C ILE A 73 -3.20 -16.39 33.47
N HIS A 74 -2.90 -17.66 33.22
CA HIS A 74 -2.62 -18.15 31.86
C HIS A 74 -3.80 -17.95 30.92
N GLY A 75 -5.02 -18.25 31.37
CA GLY A 75 -6.25 -18.03 30.60
C GLY A 75 -6.41 -16.56 30.18
N GLN A 76 -6.17 -15.63 31.11
CA GLN A 76 -6.22 -14.19 30.82
C GLN A 76 -5.14 -13.75 29.83
N VAL A 77 -3.91 -14.21 29.99
CA VAL A 77 -2.80 -13.91 29.08
C VAL A 77 -3.10 -14.42 27.67
N MET A 78 -3.55 -15.67 27.54
CA MET A 78 -3.92 -16.26 26.26
C MET A 78 -5.11 -15.55 25.60
N GLY A 79 -6.12 -15.15 26.38
CA GLY A 79 -7.24 -14.35 25.89
C GLY A 79 -6.79 -12.99 25.36
N ASN A 80 -5.92 -12.31 26.09
CA ASN A 80 -5.35 -11.02 25.67
C ASN A 80 -4.49 -11.13 24.42
N LEU A 81 -3.66 -12.17 24.30
CA LEU A 81 -2.85 -12.44 23.12
C LEU A 81 -3.72 -12.75 21.90
N THR A 82 -4.74 -13.59 22.06
CA THR A 82 -5.72 -13.90 21.01
C THR A 82 -6.40 -12.64 20.50
N ASN A 83 -6.83 -11.75 21.41
CA ASN A 83 -7.45 -10.48 21.05
C ASN A 83 -6.50 -9.54 20.29
N LYS A 84 -5.23 -9.48 20.70
CA LYS A 84 -4.21 -8.69 19.99
C LYS A 84 -3.96 -9.25 18.59
N LEU A 85 -3.85 -10.58 18.46
CA LEU A 85 -3.65 -11.26 17.18
C LEU A 85 -4.81 -11.00 16.22
N ASN A 86 -6.06 -11.16 16.68
CA ASN A 86 -7.24 -10.90 15.86
C ASN A 86 -7.33 -9.45 15.38
N LYS A 87 -6.97 -8.49 16.25
CA LYS A 87 -6.92 -7.06 15.86
C LYS A 87 -5.83 -6.78 14.85
N ALA A 88 -4.65 -7.39 14.98
CA ALA A 88 -3.56 -7.25 14.02
C ALA A 88 -3.96 -7.84 12.65
N PHE A 89 -4.49 -9.05 12.64
CA PHE A 89 -4.96 -9.73 11.44
C PHE A 89 -6.04 -8.93 10.70
N ALA A 90 -7.05 -8.40 11.42
CA ALA A 90 -8.09 -7.56 10.81
C ALA A 90 -7.53 -6.28 10.17
N ARG A 91 -6.48 -5.68 10.77
CA ARG A 91 -5.81 -4.50 10.18
C ARG A 91 -5.04 -4.86 8.93
N GLU A 92 -4.33 -5.98 8.94
CA GLU A 92 -3.56 -6.48 7.80
C GLU A 92 -4.48 -6.78 6.61
N VAL A 93 -5.54 -7.56 6.82
CA VAL A 93 -6.55 -7.85 5.77
C VAL A 93 -7.10 -6.55 5.17
N LYS A 94 -7.43 -5.56 6.00
CA LYS A 94 -7.92 -4.25 5.52
C LYS A 94 -6.86 -3.51 4.69
N GLN A 95 -5.58 -3.58 5.05
CA GLN A 95 -4.51 -2.96 4.29
C GLN A 95 -4.29 -3.67 2.95
N THR A 96 -4.31 -5.00 2.93
CA THR A 96 -4.17 -5.82 1.73
C THR A 96 -5.27 -5.50 0.72
N MET A 97 -6.54 -5.49 1.14
CA MET A 97 -7.66 -5.13 0.24
C MET A 97 -7.53 -3.72 -0.34
N LYS A 98 -7.03 -2.76 0.46
CA LYS A 98 -6.76 -1.40 -0.04
C LYS A 98 -5.62 -1.38 -1.07
N ALA A 99 -4.57 -2.17 -0.84
CA ALA A 99 -3.46 -2.28 -1.77
C ALA A 99 -3.89 -2.91 -3.10
N GLU A 100 -4.68 -3.99 -3.05
CA GLU A 100 -5.25 -4.63 -4.24
C GLU A 100 -6.14 -3.68 -5.05
N SER A 101 -7.05 -2.96 -4.37
CA SER A 101 -7.91 -1.96 -5.02
C SER A 101 -7.09 -0.84 -5.68
N ARG A 102 -6.04 -0.34 -5.01
CA ARG A 102 -5.13 0.66 -5.58
C ARG A 102 -4.35 0.11 -6.77
N SER A 103 -3.89 -1.13 -6.70
CA SER A 103 -3.17 -1.79 -7.79
C SER A 103 -4.04 -1.92 -9.04
N ALA A 104 -5.31 -2.32 -8.87
CA ALA A 104 -6.26 -2.40 -9.98
C ALA A 104 -6.52 -1.03 -10.63
N LYS A 105 -6.72 0.02 -9.81
CA LYS A 105 -6.87 1.39 -10.32
C LYS A 105 -5.63 1.89 -11.05
N LEU A 106 -4.44 1.57 -10.53
CA LEU A 106 -3.17 1.96 -11.15
C LEU A 106 -3.00 1.33 -12.53
N ALA A 107 -3.33 0.05 -12.70
CA ALA A 107 -3.29 -0.61 -14.01
C ALA A 107 -4.21 0.08 -15.05
N SER A 108 -5.43 0.45 -14.64
CA SER A 108 -6.36 1.18 -15.50
C SER A 108 -5.85 2.58 -15.88
N LEU A 109 -5.27 3.31 -14.93
CA LEU A 109 -4.70 4.64 -15.20
C LEU A 109 -3.49 4.57 -16.13
N THR A 110 -2.65 3.55 -15.98
CA THR A 110 -1.51 3.32 -16.89
C THR A 110 -1.98 3.10 -18.32
N LEU A 111 -3.03 2.30 -18.52
CA LEU A 111 -3.62 2.09 -19.85
C LEU A 111 -4.14 3.41 -20.45
N GLN A 112 -4.92 4.17 -19.69
CA GLN A 112 -5.45 5.46 -20.15
C GLN A 112 -4.35 6.47 -20.49
N LEU A 113 -3.25 6.46 -19.74
CA LEU A 113 -2.10 7.33 -20.01
C LEU A 113 -1.45 6.99 -21.35
N GLU A 114 -1.22 5.71 -21.65
CA GLU A 114 -0.64 5.29 -22.92
C GLU A 114 -1.57 5.55 -24.10
N GLU A 115 -2.88 5.34 -23.94
CA GLU A 115 -3.89 5.70 -24.95
C GLU A 115 -3.87 7.22 -25.23
N THR A 116 -3.90 8.04 -24.18
CA THR A 116 -3.89 9.50 -24.30
C THR A 116 -2.60 10.00 -24.96
N LYS A 117 -1.46 9.42 -24.59
CA LYS A 117 -0.16 9.76 -25.19
C LYS A 117 -0.13 9.42 -26.67
N THR A 118 -0.65 8.26 -27.04
CA THR A 118 -0.69 7.82 -28.44
C THR A 118 -1.60 8.74 -29.27
N ASP A 119 -2.80 9.05 -28.78
CA ASP A 119 -3.73 9.99 -29.42
C ASP A 119 -3.13 11.40 -29.56
N ALA A 120 -2.44 11.89 -28.53
CA ALA A 120 -1.79 13.20 -28.57
C ALA A 120 -0.65 13.26 -29.60
N VAL A 121 0.18 12.22 -29.67
CA VAL A 121 1.26 12.13 -30.68
C VAL A 121 0.67 12.07 -32.08
N GLN A 122 -0.36 11.25 -32.30
CA GLN A 122 -1.02 11.16 -33.59
C GLN A 122 -1.58 12.51 -34.05
N LYS A 123 -2.34 13.20 -33.19
CA LYS A 123 -2.90 14.53 -33.50
C LYS A 123 -1.81 15.57 -33.79
N PHE A 124 -0.69 15.50 -33.08
CA PHE A 124 0.44 16.39 -33.34
C PHE A 124 1.05 16.10 -34.72
N THR A 125 1.29 14.83 -35.04
CA THR A 125 1.82 14.43 -36.36
C THR A 125 0.88 14.86 -37.49
N GLU A 126 -0.42 14.57 -37.38
CA GLU A 126 -1.42 14.99 -38.37
C GLU A 126 -1.47 16.52 -38.53
N SER A 127 -1.33 17.27 -37.44
CA SER A 127 -1.25 18.73 -37.50
C SER A 127 0.03 19.23 -38.17
N GLU A 128 1.16 18.58 -37.95
CA GLU A 128 2.43 18.94 -38.60
C GLU A 128 2.39 18.64 -40.10
N GLU A 129 1.82 17.50 -40.49
CA GLU A 129 1.60 17.14 -41.91
C GLU A 129 0.68 18.17 -42.58
N PHE A 130 -0.45 18.50 -41.95
CA PHE A 130 -1.35 19.54 -42.45
C PHE A 130 -0.68 20.92 -42.57
N ASN A 131 0.14 21.30 -41.59
CA ASN A 131 0.90 22.56 -41.64
C ASN A 131 1.91 22.55 -42.81
N HIS A 132 2.57 21.42 -43.05
CA HIS A 132 3.49 21.26 -44.18
C HIS A 132 2.76 21.43 -45.52
N GLU A 133 1.61 20.77 -45.68
CA GLU A 133 0.77 20.88 -46.88
C GLU A 133 0.30 22.33 -47.11
N LEU A 134 -0.09 23.04 -46.05
CA LEU A 134 -0.49 24.45 -46.15
C LEU A 134 0.65 25.35 -46.63
N VAL A 135 1.87 25.15 -46.11
CA VAL A 135 3.04 25.92 -46.54
C VAL A 135 3.39 25.62 -48.00
N GLU A 136 3.33 24.36 -48.42
CA GLU A 136 3.57 23.97 -49.81
C GLU A 136 2.52 24.59 -50.76
N CYS A 137 1.23 24.50 -50.41
CA CYS A 137 0.14 25.12 -51.16
C CYS A 137 0.32 26.64 -51.29
N PHE A 138 0.71 27.30 -50.19
CA PHE A 138 0.97 28.73 -50.21
C PHE A 138 2.14 29.09 -51.13
N ASN A 139 3.27 28.39 -51.02
CA ASN A 139 4.44 28.65 -51.85
C ASN A 139 4.08 28.48 -53.33
N ASN A 140 3.38 27.40 -53.69
CA ASN A 140 2.94 27.17 -55.07
C ASN A 140 1.97 28.25 -55.57
N GLY A 141 0.98 28.61 -54.75
CA GLY A 141 0.05 29.71 -55.04
C GLY A 141 0.75 31.05 -55.23
N PHE A 142 1.78 31.32 -54.43
CA PHE A 142 2.55 32.55 -54.51
C PHE A 142 3.45 32.62 -55.74
N GLU A 143 4.05 31.51 -56.17
CA GLU A 143 4.79 31.46 -57.45
C GLU A 143 3.86 31.70 -58.64
N MET A 144 2.67 31.08 -58.67
CA MET A 144 1.67 31.37 -59.71
C MET A 144 1.26 32.85 -59.72
N PHE A 145 1.13 33.47 -58.55
CA PHE A 145 0.88 34.91 -58.45
C PHE A 145 2.04 35.73 -59.02
N ARG A 146 3.29 35.41 -58.70
CA ARG A 146 4.47 36.10 -59.25
C ARG A 146 4.52 35.99 -60.77
N ASP A 147 4.30 34.79 -61.32
CA ASP A 147 4.25 34.56 -62.76
C ASP A 147 3.22 35.48 -63.42
N TYR A 148 2.00 35.52 -62.88
CA TYR A 148 0.96 36.41 -63.37
C TYR A 148 1.31 37.90 -63.23
N ALA A 149 1.83 38.30 -62.07
CA ALA A 149 2.17 39.69 -61.78
C ALA A 149 3.32 40.21 -62.65
N SER A 150 4.27 39.35 -63.01
CA SER A 150 5.37 39.66 -63.92
C SER A 150 4.89 40.02 -65.34
N VAL A 151 3.77 39.43 -65.79
CA VAL A 151 3.14 39.76 -67.07
C VAL A 151 2.44 41.12 -67.01
N VAL A 152 1.79 41.43 -65.89
CA VAL A 152 1.01 42.68 -65.72
C VAL A 152 1.91 43.87 -65.43
N SER A 153 3.00 43.68 -64.68
CA SER A 153 3.95 44.71 -64.29
C SER A 153 5.38 44.21 -64.49
N PRO A 154 5.88 44.23 -65.73
CA PRO A 154 7.19 43.68 -66.09
C PRO A 154 8.36 44.52 -65.57
N ASP A 155 8.12 45.81 -65.27
CA ASP A 155 9.15 46.72 -64.78
C ASP A 155 9.48 46.51 -63.28
N TYR A 156 8.64 45.76 -62.56
CA TYR A 156 8.84 45.46 -61.15
C TYR A 156 9.55 44.11 -60.96
N ASN A 157 10.59 44.08 -60.12
CA ASN A 157 11.32 42.85 -59.84
C ASN A 157 10.61 41.99 -58.78
N TRP A 158 9.60 41.23 -59.21
CA TRP A 158 8.81 40.34 -58.33
C TRP A 158 9.62 39.28 -57.58
N SER A 159 10.85 38.99 -58.01
CA SER A 159 11.76 38.06 -57.34
C SER A 159 12.37 38.62 -56.04
N GLU A 160 12.32 39.94 -55.82
CA GLU A 160 12.77 40.57 -54.56
C GLU A 160 11.81 40.38 -53.40
N ILE A 161 10.54 40.02 -53.65
CA ILE A 161 9.56 39.79 -52.59
C ILE A 161 9.82 38.44 -51.95
N ASP A 162 10.24 38.39 -50.69
CA ASP A 162 10.45 37.14 -49.95
C ASP A 162 9.13 36.44 -49.58
N VAL A 163 9.00 35.16 -49.94
CA VAL A 163 7.83 34.32 -49.66
C VAL A 163 7.61 34.15 -48.16
N GLY A 164 8.70 34.01 -47.39
CA GLY A 164 8.65 33.90 -45.93
C GLY A 164 8.10 35.17 -45.27
N GLY A 165 8.56 36.34 -45.74
CA GLY A 165 8.03 37.64 -45.34
C GLY A 165 6.54 37.82 -45.61
N VAL A 166 6.05 37.40 -46.78
CA VAL A 166 4.61 37.49 -47.14
C VAL A 166 3.77 36.54 -46.27
N TRP A 167 4.22 35.30 -46.09
CA TRP A 167 3.57 34.33 -45.21
C TRP A 167 3.43 34.87 -43.78
N LEU A 168 4.49 35.51 -43.27
CA LEU A 168 4.50 36.08 -41.92
C LEU A 168 3.56 37.27 -41.77
N VAL A 169 3.44 38.14 -42.79
CA VAL A 169 2.51 39.29 -42.78
C VAL A 169 1.06 38.83 -42.83
N LEU A 170 0.74 37.85 -43.69
CA LEU A 170 -0.61 37.31 -43.83
C LEU A 170 -1.06 36.56 -42.57
N ASN A 171 -0.16 35.77 -41.96
CA ASN A 171 -0.48 35.02 -40.76
C ASN A 171 -0.38 35.84 -39.47
N LYS A 172 0.39 36.93 -39.42
CA LYS A 172 0.33 37.90 -38.30
C LYS A 172 -1.04 38.58 -38.18
N GLY A 173 -1.78 38.72 -39.29
CA GLY A 173 -3.19 39.14 -39.25
C GLY A 173 -4.12 38.10 -38.62
N GLY A 174 -3.80 36.81 -38.73
CA GLY A 174 -4.55 35.68 -38.15
C GLY A 174 -4.19 35.33 -36.70
N GLN A 175 -2.97 35.64 -36.27
CA GLN A 175 -2.47 35.34 -34.92
C GLN A 175 -3.28 36.04 -33.81
N GLY A 176 -3.84 37.22 -34.10
CA GLY A 176 -4.80 37.89 -33.21
C GLY A 176 -6.13 37.14 -32.99
N MET A 177 -6.52 36.22 -33.88
CA MET A 177 -7.74 35.41 -33.74
C MET A 177 -7.45 34.00 -33.19
N ALA A 178 -6.32 33.39 -33.54
CA ALA A 178 -5.90 32.09 -33.02
C ALA A 178 -5.55 32.13 -31.52
N ASP A 179 -4.85 33.19 -31.08
CA ASP A 179 -4.50 33.37 -29.66
C ASP A 179 -5.75 33.59 -28.80
N HIS A 180 -6.79 34.24 -29.33
CA HIS A 180 -8.06 34.41 -28.62
C HIS A 180 -8.79 33.07 -28.43
N SER A 181 -8.76 32.18 -29.43
CA SER A 181 -9.40 30.86 -29.40
C SER A 181 -8.67 29.86 -28.49
N LEU A 182 -7.33 29.82 -28.56
CA LEU A 182 -6.50 28.96 -27.70
C LEU A 182 -6.55 29.41 -26.23
N VAL A 183 -6.58 30.71 -25.94
CA VAL A 183 -6.75 31.23 -24.57
C VAL A 183 -8.14 30.88 -24.03
N HIS A 184 -9.19 30.87 -24.85
CA HIS A 184 -10.52 30.41 -24.42
C HIS A 184 -10.59 28.89 -24.19
N ALA A 185 -9.95 28.08 -25.04
CA ALA A 185 -9.89 26.62 -24.86
C ALA A 185 -9.06 26.22 -23.62
N ALA A 186 -7.93 26.89 -23.38
CA ALA A 186 -7.09 26.67 -22.21
C ALA A 186 -7.77 27.14 -20.91
N ARG A 187 -8.46 28.28 -20.91
CA ARG A 187 -9.26 28.74 -19.74
C ARG A 187 -10.45 27.84 -19.45
N LYS A 188 -11.07 27.22 -20.47
CA LYS A 188 -12.17 26.28 -20.26
C LYS A 188 -11.68 24.98 -19.61
N LYS A 189 -10.56 24.41 -20.09
CA LYS A 189 -9.94 23.21 -19.49
C LYS A 189 -9.43 23.45 -18.07
N SER A 190 -8.85 24.61 -17.78
CA SER A 190 -8.39 24.95 -16.41
C SER A 190 -9.55 25.01 -15.41
N LYS A 191 -10.70 25.56 -15.79
CA LYS A 191 -11.89 25.58 -14.92
C LYS A 191 -12.51 24.19 -14.69
N GLU A 192 -12.39 23.29 -15.66
CA GLU A 192 -12.85 21.90 -15.51
C GLU A 192 -11.90 21.09 -14.61
N LEU A 193 -10.59 21.37 -14.63
CA LEU A 193 -9.61 20.73 -13.75
C LEU A 193 -9.73 21.17 -12.29
N ASP A 194 -9.99 22.46 -12.03
CA ASP A 194 -10.20 22.97 -10.67
C ASP A 194 -11.46 22.38 -10.02
N LEU A 195 -12.49 22.04 -10.82
CA LEU A 195 -13.71 21.41 -10.31
C LEU A 195 -13.51 19.93 -9.89
N PHE A 196 -12.46 19.27 -10.40
CA PHE A 196 -12.14 17.87 -10.10
C PHE A 196 -11.17 17.69 -8.93
N MET A 197 -10.52 18.76 -8.47
CA MET A 197 -9.57 18.74 -7.35
C MET A 197 -10.23 19.03 -5.99
N ASP A 198 -11.52 19.40 -5.98
CA ASP A 198 -12.33 19.70 -4.78
C ASP A 198 -13.31 18.57 -4.37
N LEU A 199 -13.13 17.34 -4.86
CA LEU A 199 -13.92 16.13 -4.51
C LEU A 199 -13.03 15.00 -3.95
#